data_AF-A0A5E4WTG6-F1
#
_entry.id   AF-A0A5E4WTG6-F1
#
_cell.length_a   1.000
_cell.length_b   1.000
_cell.length_c   1.000
_cell.angle_alpha   90.00
_cell.angle_beta   90.00
_cell.angle_gamma   90.00
#
_symmetry.space_group_name_H-M   'P 1'
#
loop_
_entity.id
_entity.type
_entity.pdbx_description
1 polymer ?
#
loop_
_entity_poly.entity_id
_entity_poly.type
_entity_poly.pdbx_seq_one_letter_code
_entity_poly.pdbx_strand_id
1 'polypeptide(L)' 'MSSLHPLIALFENRAEVLDATGQATHADDAIVKLASWMELAKTRLTEDDMAVLADIGAILYRDSLKRRMGGKP' A
#
# COMPACT_ATOMS: atom_id res chain seq x y z
N MET A 1 6.07 12.74 -23.73
CA MET A 1 5.61 12.95 -22.35
C MET A 1 4.78 11.73 -22.00
N SER A 2 5.33 10.81 -21.22
CA SER A 2 4.65 9.55 -20.90
C SER A 2 3.38 9.87 -20.12
N SER A 3 2.22 9.57 -20.72
CA SER A 3 0.93 9.69 -20.07
C SER A 3 0.91 8.73 -18.88
N LEU A 4 1.35 9.20 -17.71
CA LEU A 4 1.24 8.48 -16.46
C LEU A 4 -0.22 8.06 -16.32
N HIS A 5 -0.44 6.76 -16.13
CA HIS A 5 -1.77 6.19 -15.96
C HIS A 5 -2.52 7.02 -14.88
N PRO A 6 -3.78 7.44 -15.10
CA PRO A 6 -4.46 8.39 -14.21
C PRO A 6 -4.45 7.99 -12.72
N LEU A 7 -4.46 6.67 -12.45
CA LEU A 7 -4.33 6.14 -11.08
C LEU A 7 -2.94 6.34 -10.46
N ILE A 8 -1.86 6.30 -11.25
CA ILE A 8 -0.52 6.59 -10.73
C ILE A 8 -0.40 8.06 -10.33
N ALA A 9 -0.92 8.98 -11.16
CA ALA A 9 -0.97 10.40 -10.82
C ALA A 9 -1.80 10.66 -9.53
N LEU A 10 -2.89 9.91 -9.33
CA LEU A 10 -3.64 9.95 -8.07
C LEU A 10 -2.80 9.46 -6.88
N PHE A 11 -2.02 8.39 -7.04
CA PHE A 11 -1.15 7.88 -5.98
C PHE A 11 -0.04 8.88 -5.63
N GLU A 12 0.57 9.50 -6.63
CA GLU A 12 1.57 10.57 -6.44
C GLU A 12 0.98 11.72 -5.63
N ASN A 13 -0.19 12.24 -6.04
CA ASN A 13 -0.83 13.34 -5.31
C ASN A 13 -1.20 12.96 -3.87
N ARG A 14 -1.65 11.72 -3.64
CA ARG A 14 -1.94 11.23 -2.28
C ARG A 14 -0.68 11.11 -1.43
N ALA A 15 0.43 10.70 -2.02
CA ALA A 15 1.73 10.65 -1.33
C ALA A 15 2.19 12.05 -0.94
N GLU A 16 2.12 13.03 -1.85
CA GLU A 16 2.46 14.42 -1.57
C GLU A 16 1.64 15.01 -0.41
N VAL A 17 0.33 14.71 -0.36
CA VAL A 17 -0.52 15.14 0.75
C VAL A 17 -0.10 14.49 2.06
N LEU A 18 0.22 13.19 2.06
CA LEU A 18 0.69 12.50 3.26
C LEU A 18 1.99 13.13 3.79
N ASP A 19 2.95 13.38 2.91
CA ASP A 19 4.22 14.04 3.25
C ASP A 19 4.00 15.44 3.81
N ALA A 20 3.07 16.21 3.23
CA ALA A 20 2.73 17.56 3.70
C ALA A 20 2.04 17.57 5.07
N THR A 21 1.26 16.53 5.40
CA THR A 21 0.57 16.44 6.71
C THR A 21 1.48 16.05 7.87
N GLY A 22 2.72 15.63 7.60
CA GLY A 22 3.68 15.23 8.64
C GLY A 22 3.23 14.03 9.47
N GLN A 23 2.19 13.30 9.05
CA GLN A 23 1.77 12.08 9.71
C GLN A 23 2.83 11.01 9.48
N ALA A 24 3.37 10.44 10.55
CA ALA A 24 4.21 9.26 10.49
C ALA A 24 3.36 8.04 10.11
N THR A 25 2.94 7.96 8.85
CA THR A 25 2.28 6.77 8.32
C THR A 25 3.35 5.78 7.90
N HIS A 26 3.36 4.61 8.54
CA HIS A 26 4.30 3.55 8.24
C HIS A 26 3.72 2.56 7.23
N ALA A 27 4.59 1.83 6.53
CA ALA A 27 4.19 0.76 5.63
C ALA A 27 3.30 -0.28 6.34
N ASP A 28 3.52 -0.51 7.64
CA ASP A 28 2.68 -1.37 8.47
C ASP A 28 1.22 -0.88 8.56
N ASP A 29 0.99 0.44 8.66
CA ASP A 29 -0.37 1.00 8.70
C ASP A 29 -1.10 0.79 7.37
N ALA A 30 -0.37 0.91 6.25
CA ALA A 30 -0.92 0.66 4.92
C ALA A 30 -1.31 -0.82 4.74
N ILE A 31 -0.51 -1.76 5.26
CA ILE A 31 -0.79 -3.19 5.23
C ILE A 31 -2.06 -3.50 6.04
N VAL A 32 -2.19 -2.96 7.25
CA VAL A 32 -3.39 -3.15 8.09
C VAL A 32 -4.62 -2.57 7.42
N LYS A 33 -4.53 -1.38 6.82
CA LYS A 33 -5.64 -0.77 6.05
C LYS A 33 -6.05 -1.63 4.87
N LEU A 34 -5.09 -2.15 4.10
CA LEU A 34 -5.36 -3.03 2.96
C LEU A 34 -6.05 -4.33 3.40
N ALA A 35 -5.49 -5.02 4.39
CA ALA A 35 -6.07 -6.27 4.90
C ALA A 35 -7.48 -6.08 5.46
N SER A 36 -7.70 -5.00 6.22
CA SER A 36 -9.02 -4.67 6.78
C SER A 36 -10.02 -4.37 5.67
N TRP A 37 -9.61 -3.64 4.63
CA TRP A 37 -10.47 -3.35 3.49
C TRP A 37 -10.79 -4.62 2.69
N MET A 38 -9.81 -5.49 2.46
CA MET A 38 -10.03 -6.77 1.76
C MET A 38 -11.03 -7.65 2.50
N GLU A 39 -10.94 -7.74 3.83
CA GLU A 39 -11.91 -8.50 4.64
C GLU A 39 -13.34 -7.92 4.52
N LEU A 40 -13.48 -6.59 4.51
CA LEU A 40 -14.77 -5.91 4.32
C LEU A 40 -15.32 -6.08 2.90
N ALA A 41 -14.43 -6.09 1.89
CA ALA A 41 -14.78 -6.16 0.48
C ALA A 41 -14.86 -7.60 -0.05
N LYS A 42 -14.54 -8.63 0.74
CA LYS A 42 -14.37 -10.02 0.29
C LYS A 42 -15.53 -10.59 -0.53
N THR A 43 -16.75 -10.12 -0.29
CA THR A 43 -17.95 -10.58 -1.03
C THR A 43 -18.06 -9.98 -2.44
N ARG A 44 -17.25 -8.96 -2.75
CA ARG A 44 -17.21 -8.24 -4.03
C ARG A 44 -15.91 -8.46 -4.80
N LEU A 45 -14.93 -9.11 -4.18
CA LEU A 45 -13.64 -9.42 -4.80
C LEU A 45 -13.72 -10.78 -5.48
N THR A 46 -13.24 -10.86 -6.71
CA THR A 46 -13.01 -12.14 -7.38
C THR A 46 -11.76 -12.81 -6.83
N GLU A 47 -11.54 -14.08 -7.17
CA GLU A 47 -10.31 -14.79 -6.82
C GLU A 47 -9.07 -14.11 -7.43
N ASP A 48 -9.19 -13.59 -8.66
CA ASP A 48 -8.12 -12.85 -9.33
C ASP A 48 -7.82 -11.53 -8.62
N ASP A 49 -8.85 -10.78 -8.20
CA ASP A 49 -8.67 -9.55 -7.41
C ASP A 49 -7.96 -9.86 -6.09
N MET A 50 -8.36 -10.94 -5.41
CA MET A 50 -7.74 -11.39 -4.17
C MET A 50 -6.26 -11.75 -4.37
N ALA A 51 -5.92 -12.42 -5.48
CA ALA A 51 -4.53 -12.76 -5.80
C ALA A 51 -3.66 -11.51 -6.03
N VAL A 52 -4.13 -10.56 -6.84
CA VAL A 52 -3.41 -9.31 -7.11
C VAL A 52 -3.21 -8.48 -5.83
N LEU A 53 -4.25 -8.35 -5.01
CA LEU A 53 -4.18 -7.59 -3.76
C LEU A 53 -3.30 -8.29 -2.71
N ALA A 54 -3.30 -9.62 -2.67
CA ALA A 54 -2.41 -10.40 -1.81
C ALA A 54 -0.94 -10.21 -2.21
N ASP A 55 -0.62 -10.18 -3.50
CA ASP A 55 0.73 -9.90 -4.00
C ASP A 55 1.20 -8.49 -3.61
N ILE A 56 0.33 -7.49 -3.76
CA ILE A 56 0.60 -6.12 -3.30
C ILE A 56 0.89 -6.10 -1.79
N GLY A 57 0.05 -6.76 -1.00
CA GLY A 57 0.23 -6.88 0.45
C GLY A 57 1.54 -7.55 0.84
N ALA A 58 1.92 -8.62 0.13
CA ALA A 58 3.17 -9.34 0.37
C ALA A 58 4.41 -8.48 0.07
N ILE A 59 4.39 -7.70 -1.02
CA ILE A 59 5.46 -6.75 -1.36
C ILE A 59 5.63 -5.71 -0.25
N LEU A 60 4.53 -5.09 0.17
CA LEU A 60 4.54 -4.09 1.24
C LEU A 60 5.07 -4.69 2.56
N TYR A 61 4.60 -5.88 2.93
CA TYR A 61 5.01 -6.56 4.16
C TYR A 61 6.50 -6.90 4.16
N ARG A 62 7.02 -7.43 3.04
CA ARG A 62 8.44 -7.73 2.89
C ARG A 62 9.30 -6.48 3.03
N ASP A 63 8.89 -5.38 2.42
CA ASP A 63 9.66 -4.13 2.46
C ASP A 63 9.61 -3.47 3.84
N SER A 64 8.47 -3.53 4.53
CA SER A 64 8.36 -3.13 5.94
C SER A 64 9.26 -3.99 6.83
N LEU A 65 9.24 -5.31 6.67
CA LEU A 65 10.07 -6.24 7.43
C LEU A 65 11.56 -5.96 7.23
N LYS A 66 12.01 -5.70 5.99
CA LYS A 66 13.38 -5.30 5.69
C LYS A 66 13.78 -4.01 6.41
N ARG A 67 12.89 -3.01 6.49
CA ARG A 67 13.16 -1.77 7.23
C ARG A 67 13.28 -2.01 8.74
N ARG A 68 12.43 -2.88 9.31
CA ARG A 68 12.49 -3.27 10.73
C ARG A 68 13.76 -4.06 11.06
N MET A 69 14.16 -4.99 10.18
CA MET A 69 15.35 -5.82 10.36
C MET A 69 16.66 -5.09 10.00
N GLY A 70 16.59 -4.08 9.13
CA GLY A 70 17.70 -3.19 8.77
C GLY A 70 17.93 -2.06 9.77
N GLY A 71 17.22 -2.06 10.90
CA GLY A 71 17.44 -1.16 12.02
C GLY A 71 18.76 -1.43 12.72
N LYS A 72 19.84 -0.90 12.15
CA LYS A 72 21.08 -0.60 12.87
C LYS A 72 21.58 0.79 12.44
N PRO A 73 21.70 1.78 13.35
CA PRO A 73 22.78 2.75 13.27
C PRO A 73 24.13 2.08 13.57
#